data_AF-A0A953W925-F1
#
_entry.id   AF-A0A953W925-F1
#
_cell.length_a   1.000
_cell.length_b   1.000
_cell.length_c   1.000
_cell.angle_alpha   90.00
_cell.angle_beta   90.00
_cell.angle_gamma   90.00
#
_symmetry.space_group_name_H-M   'P 1'
#
loop_
_entity.id
_entity.type
_entity.pdbx_description
1 polymer ?
#
loop_
_entity_poly.entity_id
_entity_poly.type
_entity_poly.pdbx_seq_one_letter_code
_entity_poly.pdbx_strand_id
1 'polypeptide(L)'
;MTRAADPLAAFTRQTEGPPPDQAKGRGARSNRSGRFEKLARERVDDGWDIDDEPAPLKTDVTLETPRKIINYIESPFVGFDRSINPYRGCEHGCIYCFARPTHAYYGLSAGV
;
A
#
# COMPACT_ATOMS: atom_id res chain seq x y z
N MET A 1 -23.64 18.53 -18.18
CA MET A 1 -23.11 17.29 -18.79
C MET A 1 -21.88 16.87 -18.00
N THR A 2 -22.09 16.12 -16.92
CA THR A 2 -21.03 15.60 -16.06
C THR A 2 -20.28 14.52 -16.82
N ARG A 3 -19.00 14.78 -17.12
CA ARG A 3 -18.10 13.80 -17.72
C ARG A 3 -17.97 12.64 -16.74
N ALA A 4 -18.41 11.45 -17.12
CA ALA A 4 -18.15 10.24 -16.37
C ALA A 4 -16.63 10.08 -16.24
N ALA A 5 -16.12 9.95 -15.02
CA ALA A 5 -14.73 9.61 -14.77
C ALA A 5 -14.48 8.22 -15.40
N ASP A 6 -13.44 8.12 -16.21
CA ASP A 6 -13.05 6.87 -16.87
C ASP A 6 -12.66 5.83 -15.79
N PRO A 7 -13.40 4.71 -15.67
CA PRO A 7 -13.13 3.69 -14.66
C PRO A 7 -11.78 2.99 -14.87
N LEU A 8 -11.12 3.17 -16.03
CA LEU A 8 -9.79 2.64 -16.31
C LEU A 8 -8.65 3.56 -15.84
N ALA A 9 -8.91 4.83 -15.55
CA ALA A 9 -7.90 5.75 -15.01
C ALA A 9 -7.48 5.41 -13.56
N ALA A 10 -8.29 4.62 -12.86
CA ALA A 10 -7.99 4.14 -11.50
C ALA A 10 -6.91 3.04 -11.43
N PHE A 11 -6.45 2.54 -12.59
CA PHE A 11 -5.51 1.40 -12.66
C PHE A 11 -4.07 1.79 -13.07
N THR A 12 -3.71 3.06 -13.08
CA THR A 12 -2.30 3.44 -13.04
C THR A 12 -1.79 3.21 -11.61
N ARG A 13 -1.42 1.96 -11.29
CA ARG A 13 -0.68 1.68 -10.06
C ARG A 13 0.55 2.59 -10.06
N GLN A 14 0.58 3.59 -9.19
CA GLN A 14 1.83 4.24 -8.82
C GLN A 14 2.70 3.16 -8.17
N THR A 15 3.47 2.44 -8.98
CA THR A 15 4.30 1.31 -8.51
C THR A 15 5.60 1.77 -7.90
N GLU A 16 5.91 3.06 -7.98
CA GLU A 16 7.18 3.63 -7.56
C GLU A 16 6.97 4.55 -6.38
N GLY A 17 7.01 3.96 -5.18
CA GLY A 17 7.25 4.74 -3.98
C GLY A 17 8.59 5.51 -4.10
N PRO A 18 8.72 6.65 -3.41
CA PRO A 18 9.96 7.40 -3.38
C PRO A 18 11.09 6.52 -2.83
N PRO A 19 12.34 6.81 -3.21
CA PRO A 19 13.46 6.06 -2.70
C PRO A 19 13.47 6.08 -1.15
N PRO A 20 13.96 5.00 -0.50
CA PRO A 20 13.84 4.76 0.94
C PRO A 20 14.27 5.93 1.82
N ASP A 21 15.25 6.69 1.33
CA ASP A 21 15.91 7.83 1.97
C ASP A 21 15.01 9.07 2.08
N GLN A 22 13.99 9.21 1.23
CA GLN A 22 13.09 10.37 1.21
C GLN A 22 11.87 10.25 2.12
N ALA A 23 11.52 9.05 2.57
CA ALA A 23 10.38 8.83 3.44
C ALA A 23 10.68 9.30 4.88
N LYS A 24 10.11 10.44 5.30
CA LYS A 24 10.15 10.88 6.70
C LYS A 24 9.22 10.01 7.57
N GLY A 25 9.69 9.57 8.73
CA GLY A 25 8.88 8.84 9.71
C GLY A 25 9.28 7.37 9.93
N ARG A 26 8.41 6.61 10.62
CA ARG A 26 8.62 5.19 10.98
C ARG A 26 7.87 4.20 10.06
N GLY A 27 7.54 4.65 8.85
CA GLY A 27 6.91 3.83 7.83
C GLY A 27 7.87 2.81 7.21
N ALA A 28 7.34 2.00 6.30
CA ALA A 28 8.10 1.14 5.42
C ALA A 28 9.29 1.87 4.81
N ARG A 29 10.48 1.27 4.88
CA ARG A 29 11.65 1.77 4.15
C ARG A 29 11.88 1.02 2.84
N SER A 30 11.06 0.02 2.55
CA SER A 30 11.15 -0.80 1.34
C SER A 30 9.85 -0.69 0.56
N ASN A 31 9.95 -0.65 -0.76
CA ASN A 31 8.85 -0.90 -1.68
C ASN A 31 9.17 -2.08 -2.62
N ARG A 32 9.93 -3.08 -2.14
CA ARG A 32 10.23 -4.29 -2.91
C ARG A 32 8.94 -5.03 -3.26
N SER A 33 8.96 -5.71 -4.41
CA SER A 33 7.87 -6.59 -4.82
C SER A 33 7.54 -7.59 -3.72
N GLY A 34 6.24 -7.76 -3.47
CA GLY A 34 5.73 -8.66 -2.44
C GLY A 34 6.02 -10.13 -2.77
N ARG A 35 5.98 -10.98 -1.73
CA ARG A 35 6.26 -12.43 -1.82
C ARG A 35 5.44 -13.18 -2.88
N PHE A 36 4.23 -12.73 -3.17
CA PHE A 36 3.29 -13.43 -4.07
C PHE A 36 3.25 -12.82 -5.48
N GLU A 37 4.06 -11.78 -5.75
CA GLU A 37 4.16 -11.18 -7.07
C GLU A 37 4.91 -12.10 -8.03
N LYS A 38 4.41 -12.20 -9.27
CA LYS A 38 5.08 -12.98 -10.32
C LYS A 38 6.36 -12.31 -10.83
N LEU A 39 6.40 -10.99 -10.76
CA LEU A 39 7.48 -10.16 -11.30
C LEU A 39 8.08 -9.28 -10.21
N ALA A 40 9.41 -9.22 -10.17
CA ALA A 40 10.15 -8.24 -9.39
C ALA A 40 10.41 -6.99 -10.23
N ARG A 41 10.43 -5.82 -9.58
CA ARG A 41 10.88 -4.57 -10.20
C ARG A 41 12.11 -4.07 -9.46
N GLU A 42 13.07 -3.58 -10.21
CA GLU A 42 14.29 -2.96 -9.71
C GLU A 42 14.47 -1.62 -10.41
N ARG A 43 14.86 -0.59 -9.65
CA ARG A 43 15.25 0.70 -10.23
C ARG A 43 16.66 0.55 -10.75
N VAL A 44 16.83 0.85 -12.04
CA VAL A 44 18.12 0.83 -12.72
C VAL A 44 18.27 2.17 -13.43
N ASP A 45 19.48 2.74 -13.35
CA ASP A 45 19.86 3.91 -14.12
C ASP A 45 19.86 3.53 -15.62
N ASP A 46 19.07 4.26 -16.41
CA ASP A 46 18.95 4.04 -17.85
C ASP A 46 20.04 4.76 -18.67
N GLY A 47 20.93 5.50 -18.01
CA GLY A 47 22.07 6.21 -18.60
C GLY A 47 21.71 7.54 -19.25
N TRP A 48 20.49 8.02 -19.06
CA TRP A 48 20.04 9.32 -19.56
C TRP A 48 20.19 10.39 -18.47
N ASP A 49 20.84 11.49 -18.81
CA ASP A 49 21.04 12.63 -17.91
C ASP A 49 19.80 13.53 -17.91
N ILE A 50 18.70 13.00 -17.36
CA ILE A 50 17.44 13.71 -17.16
C ILE A 50 17.32 13.99 -15.66
N ASP A 51 16.97 15.23 -15.31
CA ASP A 51 16.64 15.59 -13.93
C ASP A 51 15.40 14.81 -13.47
N ASP A 52 15.62 13.68 -12.81
CA ASP A 52 14.57 12.82 -12.23
C ASP A 52 14.23 13.31 -10.81
N GLU A 53 13.62 14.50 -10.73
CA GLU A 53 13.07 14.98 -9.46
C GLU A 53 11.88 14.10 -9.04
N PRO A 54 11.94 13.44 -7.87
CA PRO A 54 10.90 12.53 -7.47
C PRO A 54 9.60 13.29 -7.20
N ALA A 55 8.53 12.81 -7.83
CA ALA A 55 7.21 13.37 -7.62
C ALA A 55 6.80 13.31 -6.13
N PRO A 56 6.04 14.31 -5.65
CA PRO A 56 5.52 14.28 -4.29
C PRO A 56 4.62 13.06 -4.10
N LEU A 57 4.72 12.45 -2.92
CA LEU A 57 3.83 11.37 -2.48
C LEU A 57 2.37 11.82 -2.55
N LYS A 58 1.55 11.03 -3.25
CA LYS A 58 0.10 11.22 -3.31
C LYS A 58 -0.58 10.05 -2.62
N THR A 59 -1.63 10.36 -1.86
CA THR A 59 -2.46 9.36 -1.22
C THR A 59 -3.61 8.99 -2.15
N ASP A 60 -3.65 7.73 -2.56
CA ASP A 60 -4.79 7.14 -3.25
C ASP A 60 -5.65 6.34 -2.27
N VAL A 61 -6.96 6.55 -2.32
CA VAL A 61 -7.94 5.84 -1.50
C VAL A 61 -8.77 4.93 -2.39
N THR A 62 -8.72 3.63 -2.11
CA THR A 62 -9.53 2.63 -2.83
C THR A 62 -10.66 2.12 -1.94
N LEU A 63 -11.88 2.11 -2.46
CA LEU A 63 -13.02 1.50 -1.77
C LEU A 63 -12.94 -0.02 -1.86
N GLU A 64 -12.97 -0.70 -0.72
CA GLU A 64 -13.01 -2.17 -0.64
C GLU A 64 -14.40 -2.64 -0.25
N THR A 65 -14.87 -3.74 -0.85
CA THR A 65 -16.05 -4.47 -0.40
C THR A 65 -15.62 -5.78 0.27
N PRO A 66 -15.53 -5.83 1.61
CA PRO A 66 -15.12 -7.04 2.31
C PRO A 66 -16.22 -8.09 2.31
N ARG A 67 -15.84 -9.37 2.23
CA ARG A 67 -16.80 -10.49 2.43
C ARG A 67 -17.36 -10.54 3.85
N LYS A 68 -16.57 -10.12 4.84
CA LYS A 68 -16.95 -10.01 6.25
C LYS A 68 -16.26 -8.78 6.84
N ILE A 69 -17.03 -7.92 7.50
CA ILE A 69 -16.51 -6.69 8.13
C ILE A 69 -16.22 -6.86 9.63
N ILE A 70 -16.88 -7.83 10.28
CA ILE A 70 -16.69 -8.13 11.69
C ILE A 70 -15.60 -9.19 11.83
N ASN A 71 -14.57 -8.87 12.61
CA ASN A 71 -13.54 -9.79 13.06
C ASN A 71 -13.89 -10.32 14.45
N TYR A 72 -13.67 -11.60 14.70
CA TYR A 72 -13.92 -12.24 16.00
C TYR A 72 -12.58 -12.48 16.72
N ILE A 73 -12.52 -12.16 18.00
CA ILE A 73 -11.31 -12.23 18.82
C ILE A 73 -11.57 -13.15 20.01
N GLU A 74 -10.76 -14.20 20.13
CA GLU A 74 -10.88 -15.23 21.18
C GLU A 74 -9.79 -15.10 22.26
N SER A 75 -9.04 -13.98 22.25
CA SER A 75 -7.94 -13.78 23.19
C SER A 75 -8.46 -13.44 24.59
N PRO A 76 -8.00 -14.13 25.65
CA PRO A 76 -8.43 -13.85 27.02
C PRO A 76 -7.92 -12.50 27.55
N PHE A 77 -6.99 -11.87 26.84
CA PHE A 77 -6.38 -10.58 27.21
C PHE A 77 -7.05 -9.38 26.55
N VAL A 78 -7.99 -9.62 25.62
CA VAL A 78 -8.69 -8.57 24.89
C VAL A 78 -10.10 -8.47 25.45
N GLY A 79 -10.47 -7.31 26.00
CA GLY A 79 -11.76 -7.10 26.67
C GLY A 79 -12.99 -7.04 25.75
N PHE A 80 -12.86 -7.50 24.50
CA PHE A 80 -13.92 -7.51 23.49
C PHE A 80 -13.78 -8.72 22.57
N ASP A 81 -14.92 -9.25 22.10
CA ASP A 81 -15.00 -10.43 21.23
C ASP A 81 -15.10 -10.07 19.74
N ARG A 82 -15.37 -8.80 19.41
CA ARG A 82 -15.63 -8.33 18.04
C ARG A 82 -14.93 -7.01 17.75
N SER A 83 -14.37 -6.90 16.55
CA SER A 83 -13.81 -5.64 16.05
C SER A 83 -14.16 -5.40 14.59
N ILE A 84 -14.07 -4.12 14.19
CA ILE A 84 -14.23 -3.68 12.81
C ILE A 84 -12.96 -2.91 12.44
N ASN A 85 -12.36 -3.28 11.31
CA ASN A 85 -11.28 -2.50 10.71
C ASN A 85 -11.80 -1.75 9.48
N PRO A 86 -11.98 -0.42 9.55
CA PRO A 86 -12.54 0.35 8.44
C PRO A 86 -11.56 0.54 7.26
N TYR A 87 -10.27 0.26 7.45
CA TYR A 87 -9.23 0.51 6.44
C TYR A 87 -8.29 -0.69 6.27
N ARG A 88 -8.07 -1.14 5.03
CA ARG A 88 -7.12 -2.23 4.73
C ARG A 88 -5.66 -1.80 4.68
N GLY A 89 -5.32 -0.67 5.28
CA GLY A 89 -4.00 -0.03 5.21
C GLY A 89 -4.15 1.48 5.33
N CYS A 90 -3.04 2.19 5.53
CA CYS A 90 -3.01 3.65 5.50
C CYS A 90 -1.67 4.16 4.95
N GLU A 91 -1.66 5.41 4.50
CA GLU A 91 -0.49 6.11 3.93
C GLU A 91 0.74 6.12 4.86
N HIS A 92 0.55 5.99 6.17
CA HIS A 92 1.64 5.93 7.14
C HIS A 92 2.57 4.73 6.95
N GLY A 93 2.06 3.63 6.37
CA GLY A 93 2.87 2.47 6.04
C GLY A 93 3.66 1.88 7.22
N CYS A 94 3.17 1.96 8.46
CA CYS A 94 3.91 1.54 9.65
C CYS A 94 4.46 0.11 9.51
N ILE A 95 5.72 -0.10 9.90
CA ILE A 95 6.36 -1.42 9.81
C ILE A 95 5.63 -2.51 10.61
N TYR A 96 4.96 -2.11 11.69
CA TYR A 96 4.15 -2.96 12.56
C TYR A 96 2.66 -2.97 12.20
N CYS A 97 2.27 -2.42 11.04
CA CYS A 97 0.87 -2.39 10.63
C CYS A 97 0.36 -3.82 10.35
N PHE A 98 -0.73 -4.20 11.01
CA PHE A 98 -1.29 -5.54 10.87
C PHE A 98 -1.80 -5.87 9.45
N ALA A 99 -2.07 -4.87 8.61
CA ALA A 99 -2.54 -5.05 7.24
C ALA A 99 -1.43 -5.49 6.27
N ARG A 100 -0.16 -5.43 6.68
CA ARG A 100 1.01 -5.67 5.82
C ARG A 100 1.12 -7.09 5.26
N PRO A 101 0.86 -8.15 6.04
CA PRO A 101 0.81 -9.50 5.48
C PRO A 101 -0.25 -9.63 4.38
N THR A 102 -1.39 -8.93 4.52
CA THR A 102 -2.43 -8.94 3.49
C THR A 102 -2.10 -8.10 2.27
N HIS A 103 -1.33 -7.02 2.41
CA HIS A 103 -0.86 -6.21 1.27
C HIS A 103 -0.09 -7.05 0.24
N ALA A 104 0.69 -8.05 0.69
CA ALA A 104 1.42 -8.94 -0.21
C ALA A 104 0.50 -9.73 -1.16
N TYR A 105 -0.75 -10.01 -0.77
CA TYR A 105 -1.73 -10.71 -1.61
C TYR A 105 -2.49 -9.75 -2.54
N TYR A 106 -2.58 -8.48 -2.19
CA TYR A 106 -3.27 -7.46 -3.00
C TYR A 106 -2.36 -6.75 -4.00
N GLY A 107 -1.08 -7.15 -4.06
CA GLY A 107 -0.06 -6.47 -4.85
C GLY A 107 0.14 -5.02 -4.44
N LEU A 108 -0.02 -4.78 -3.13
CA LEU A 108 0.32 -3.54 -2.45
C LEU A 108 1.67 -3.71 -1.74
N SER A 109 2.30 -2.59 -1.39
CA SER A 109 3.58 -2.61 -0.67
C SER A 109 3.44 -3.25 0.73
N ALA A 110 4.10 -4.40 0.92
CA ALA A 110 4.21 -5.05 2.23
C ALA A 110 5.37 -4.48 3.08
N GLY A 111 6.26 -3.69 2.46
CA GLY A 111 7.39 -3.01 3.10
C GLY A 111 8.44 -3.92 3.69
N VAL A 112 8.53 -5.13 3.15
CA VAL A 112 9.58 -6.12 3.39
C VAL A 112 10.58 -6.13 2.25
#